data_AF-A0A0G1CDR7-F1
#
_entry.id   AF-A0A0G1CDR7-F1
#
_cell.length_a   1.000
_cell.length_b   1.000
_cell.length_c   1.000
_cell.angle_alpha   90.00
_cell.angle_beta   90.00
_cell.angle_gamma   90.00
#
_symmetry.space_group_name_H-M   'P 1'
#
loop_
_entity.id
_entity.type
_entity.pdbx_description
1 polymer ?
#
loop_
_entity_poly.entity_id
_entity_poly.type
_entity_poly.pdbx_seq_one_letter_code
_entity_poly.pdbx_strand_id
1 'polypeptide(L)'
;MKDRIVFDLETKKDFAEVGGRQNLEKLEVSVLSAYSYLKNKFYAFEEKDLWHFEEMLKNSSEVIGFNITGFDLPVLRPYLKISVASLNVIDLMDDVVKGAGFRISLDNLSENTLGSKKSGHGLDAVKWFREGKIEEIKKYCTQDVKLTRDLYEFGKQKGHVFFFSKEKMGKMSIPVNWGKAYTPTIRNILSEAFRRRVSANIDYVARVSDSPGSPENARLVDIHNMTTDSFEAYCHLRKGMRIFKIDKVLSVELTQNSYQLPSEMQSALL
;
A
#
# COMPACT_ATOMS: atom_id res chain seq x y z
N MET A 1 5.05 -5.25 -26.02
CA MET A 1 5.25 -4.92 -24.59
C MET A 1 4.16 -5.63 -23.81
N LYS A 2 4.48 -6.44 -22.79
CA LYS A 2 3.45 -7.08 -21.96
C LYS A 2 2.83 -6.03 -21.02
N ASP A 3 1.52 -6.17 -20.76
CA ASP A 3 0.75 -5.18 -20.01
C ASP A 3 0.89 -5.36 -18.49
N ARG A 4 0.59 -4.31 -17.73
CA ARG A 4 0.35 -4.40 -16.30
C ARG A 4 -1.12 -4.19 -16.05
N ILE A 5 -1.76 -5.09 -15.31
CA ILE A 5 -3.20 -5.05 -15.07
C ILE A 5 -3.46 -4.83 -13.59
N VAL A 6 -4.28 -3.84 -13.24
CA VAL A 6 -4.87 -3.72 -11.90
C VAL A 6 -6.31 -4.18 -11.99
N PHE A 7 -6.81 -4.97 -11.04
CA PHE A 7 -8.20 -5.38 -11.07
C PHE A 7 -8.78 -5.58 -9.67
N ASP A 8 -10.10 -5.63 -9.63
CA ASP A 8 -10.95 -5.90 -8.48
C ASP A 8 -12.25 -6.54 -9.00
N LEU A 9 -12.95 -7.31 -8.16
CA LEU A 9 -14.26 -7.87 -8.51
C LEU A 9 -15.28 -7.78 -7.39
N GLU A 10 -16.54 -7.81 -7.81
CA GLU A 10 -17.70 -7.94 -6.94
C GLU A 10 -18.41 -9.26 -7.20
N THR A 11 -19.05 -9.80 -6.16
CA THR A 11 -19.69 -11.11 -6.23
C THR A 11 -21.20 -11.02 -6.38
N LYS A 12 -21.82 -12.12 -6.81
CA LYS A 12 -23.29 -12.24 -6.88
C LYS A 12 -23.90 -12.73 -5.57
N LYS A 13 -23.13 -13.53 -4.83
CA LYS A 13 -23.55 -14.17 -3.58
C LYS A 13 -22.68 -13.70 -2.43
N ASP A 14 -23.22 -13.79 -1.23
CA ASP A 14 -22.51 -13.56 0.02
C ASP A 14 -21.96 -14.88 0.60
N PHE A 15 -21.15 -14.77 1.67
CA PHE A 15 -20.56 -15.95 2.32
C PHE A 15 -21.60 -16.89 2.95
N ALA A 16 -22.75 -16.37 3.38
CA ALA A 16 -23.78 -17.20 4.01
C ALA A 16 -24.44 -18.11 2.96
N GLU A 17 -24.69 -17.58 1.76
CA GLU A 17 -25.28 -18.31 0.63
C GLU A 17 -24.39 -19.47 0.13
N VAL A 18 -23.07 -19.33 0.22
CA VAL A 18 -22.13 -20.36 -0.23
C VAL A 18 -21.66 -21.31 0.88
N GLY A 19 -22.17 -21.15 2.10
CA GLY A 19 -21.81 -22.00 3.24
C GLY A 19 -20.45 -21.67 3.86
N GLY A 20 -19.97 -20.43 3.72
CA GLY A 20 -18.79 -19.90 4.38
C GLY A 20 -17.62 -19.54 3.45
N ARG A 21 -16.62 -18.86 4.01
CA ARG A 21 -15.46 -18.31 3.29
C ARG A 21 -14.61 -19.35 2.57
N GLN A 22 -14.70 -20.62 2.93
CA GLN A 22 -13.96 -21.71 2.29
C GLN A 22 -14.47 -22.05 0.88
N ASN A 23 -15.64 -21.53 0.48
CA ASN A 23 -16.27 -21.79 -0.83
C ASN A 23 -16.23 -20.55 -1.75
N LEU A 24 -15.08 -19.87 -1.85
CA LEU A 24 -14.96 -18.62 -2.61
C LEU A 24 -15.37 -18.77 -4.07
N GLU A 25 -15.06 -19.90 -4.68
CA GLU A 25 -15.39 -20.24 -6.07
C GLU A 25 -16.91 -20.29 -6.35
N LYS A 26 -17.74 -20.42 -5.31
CA LYS A 26 -19.21 -20.46 -5.44
C LYS A 26 -19.87 -19.08 -5.40
N LEU A 27 -19.11 -18.04 -5.04
CA LEU A 27 -19.63 -16.68 -4.87
C LEU A 27 -20.12 -16.06 -6.19
N GLU A 28 -19.55 -16.52 -7.31
CA GLU A 28 -19.79 -16.04 -8.67
C GLU A 28 -19.50 -14.55 -8.86
N VAL A 29 -19.02 -14.16 -10.04
CA VAL A 29 -18.66 -12.76 -10.32
C VAL A 29 -19.89 -12.02 -10.81
N SER A 30 -20.24 -10.89 -10.18
CA SER A 30 -21.26 -9.97 -10.72
C SER A 30 -20.62 -9.00 -11.72
N VAL A 31 -19.56 -8.31 -11.29
CA VAL A 31 -18.77 -7.40 -12.12
C VAL A 31 -17.29 -7.54 -11.77
N LEU A 32 -16.42 -7.50 -12.78
CA LEU A 32 -14.99 -7.31 -12.62
C LEU A 32 -14.56 -6.03 -13.30
N SER A 33 -13.81 -5.17 -12.60
CA SER A 33 -13.20 -4.00 -13.22
C SER A 33 -11.70 -4.18 -13.35
N ALA A 34 -11.11 -3.60 -14.39
CA ALA A 34 -9.69 -3.67 -14.63
C ALA A 34 -9.13 -2.36 -15.20
N TYR A 35 -7.88 -2.05 -14.88
CA TYR A 35 -7.11 -0.99 -15.49
C TYR A 35 -5.91 -1.58 -16.23
N SER A 36 -5.76 -1.21 -17.51
CA SER A 36 -4.60 -1.55 -18.34
C SER A 36 -3.63 -0.37 -18.36
N TYR A 37 -2.39 -0.59 -17.96
CA TYR A 37 -1.34 0.42 -18.08
C TYR A 37 -0.96 0.67 -19.53
N LEU A 38 -0.88 -0.37 -20.36
CA LEU A 38 -0.52 -0.28 -21.78
C LEU A 38 -1.55 0.52 -22.58
N LYS A 39 -2.84 0.37 -22.25
CA LYS A 39 -3.94 1.10 -22.92
C LYS A 39 -4.32 2.39 -22.19
N ASN A 40 -3.79 2.62 -20.99
CA ASN A 40 -4.18 3.69 -20.08
C ASN A 40 -5.71 3.82 -19.96
N LYS A 41 -6.39 2.70 -19.73
CA LYS A 41 -7.85 2.61 -19.81
C LYS A 41 -8.44 1.68 -18.75
N PHE A 42 -9.59 2.07 -18.23
CA PHE A 42 -10.44 1.24 -17.38
C PHE A 42 -11.44 0.44 -18.22
N TYR A 43 -11.71 -0.77 -17.76
CA TYR A 43 -12.66 -1.73 -18.31
C TYR A 43 -13.53 -2.24 -17.17
N ALA A 44 -14.78 -2.58 -17.48
CA ALA A 44 -15.68 -3.29 -16.58
C ALA A 44 -16.36 -4.41 -17.36
N PHE A 45 -16.33 -5.61 -16.80
CA PHE A 45 -16.83 -6.84 -17.40
C PHE A 45 -17.93 -7.41 -16.51
N GLU A 46 -19.05 -7.76 -17.13
CA GLU A 46 -20.02 -8.67 -16.49
C GLU A 46 -19.53 -10.12 -16.66
N GLU A 47 -20.12 -11.04 -15.91
CA GLU A 47 -19.73 -12.45 -15.91
C GLU A 47 -19.58 -13.06 -17.31
N LYS A 48 -20.54 -12.79 -18.21
CA LYS A 48 -20.56 -13.29 -19.59
C LYS A 48 -19.37 -12.81 -20.44
N ASP A 49 -18.73 -11.72 -20.02
CA ASP A 49 -17.65 -11.05 -20.73
C ASP A 49 -16.27 -11.31 -20.12
N LEU A 50 -16.16 -12.11 -19.05
CA LEU A 50 -14.91 -12.40 -18.34
C LEU A 50 -13.83 -13.07 -19.20
N TRP A 51 -14.21 -13.70 -20.31
CA TRP A 51 -13.24 -14.24 -21.26
C TRP A 51 -12.33 -13.15 -21.86
N HIS A 52 -12.81 -11.91 -22.01
CA HIS A 52 -11.96 -10.79 -22.41
C HIS A 52 -10.91 -10.45 -21.35
N PHE A 53 -11.28 -10.54 -20.06
CA PHE A 53 -10.34 -10.33 -18.97
C PHE A 53 -9.30 -11.44 -18.90
N GLU A 54 -9.68 -12.70 -19.16
CA GLU A 54 -8.71 -13.80 -19.28
C GLU A 54 -7.64 -13.50 -20.36
N GLU A 55 -8.04 -12.97 -21.51
CA GLU A 55 -7.09 -12.55 -22.55
C GLU A 55 -6.18 -11.40 -22.09
N MET A 56 -6.67 -10.49 -21.25
CA MET A 56 -5.82 -9.47 -20.62
C MET A 56 -4.79 -10.12 -19.68
N LEU A 57 -5.20 -11.09 -18.86
CA LEU A 57 -4.30 -11.81 -17.95
C LEU A 57 -3.20 -12.57 -18.71
N LYS A 58 -3.55 -13.31 -19.77
CA LYS A 58 -2.60 -14.05 -20.63
C LYS A 58 -1.49 -13.16 -21.20
N ASN A 59 -1.82 -11.91 -21.50
CA ASN A 59 -0.92 -10.93 -22.11
C ASN A 59 -0.28 -9.96 -21.11
N SER A 60 -0.49 -10.18 -19.81
CA SER A 60 0.09 -9.37 -18.74
C SER A 60 1.48 -9.87 -18.31
N SER A 61 2.32 -8.96 -17.82
CA SER A 61 3.56 -9.27 -17.11
C SER A 61 3.38 -9.27 -15.59
N GLU A 62 2.46 -8.48 -15.08
CA GLU A 62 2.11 -8.39 -13.65
C GLU A 62 0.61 -8.12 -13.52
N VAL A 63 0.01 -8.74 -12.50
CA VAL A 63 -1.38 -8.56 -12.10
C VAL A 63 -1.38 -8.00 -10.68
N ILE A 64 -2.00 -6.84 -10.50
CA ILE A 64 -2.01 -6.08 -9.25
C ILE A 64 -3.44 -6.03 -8.72
N GLY A 65 -3.60 -6.13 -7.40
CA GLY A 65 -4.89 -5.96 -6.77
C GLY A 65 -4.78 -5.85 -5.26
N PHE A 66 -5.92 -5.74 -4.60
CA PHE A 66 -5.99 -5.59 -3.15
C PHE A 66 -6.70 -6.80 -2.52
N ASN A 67 -5.93 -7.69 -1.87
CA ASN A 67 -6.41 -8.97 -1.36
C ASN A 67 -6.86 -9.98 -2.45
N ILE A 68 -6.37 -9.82 -3.67
CA ILE A 68 -6.71 -10.66 -4.82
C ILE A 68 -6.24 -12.12 -4.66
N THR A 69 -5.14 -12.38 -3.95
CA THR A 69 -4.65 -13.74 -3.70
C THR A 69 -5.59 -14.49 -2.75
N GLY A 70 -6.10 -13.78 -1.73
CA GLY A 70 -6.95 -14.35 -0.68
C GLY A 70 -8.45 -14.28 -0.95
N PHE A 71 -8.88 -13.73 -2.10
CA PHE A 71 -10.28 -13.55 -2.43
C PHE A 71 -10.56 -13.65 -3.94
N ASP A 72 -10.16 -12.64 -4.72
CA ASP A 72 -10.61 -12.46 -6.11
C ASP A 72 -10.15 -13.58 -7.06
N LEU A 73 -8.88 -13.98 -6.97
CA LEU A 73 -8.33 -15.05 -7.80
C LEU A 73 -9.00 -16.42 -7.52
N PRO A 74 -9.23 -16.81 -6.24
CA PRO A 74 -10.11 -17.94 -5.93
C PRO A 74 -11.52 -17.84 -6.52
N VAL A 75 -12.17 -16.67 -6.43
CA VAL A 75 -13.50 -16.45 -7.01
C VAL A 75 -13.48 -16.57 -8.54
N LEU A 76 -12.43 -16.08 -9.19
CA LEU A 76 -12.26 -16.13 -10.64
C LEU A 76 -11.92 -17.52 -11.17
N ARG A 77 -11.41 -18.42 -10.31
CA ARG A 77 -10.88 -19.72 -10.73
C ARG A 77 -11.83 -20.53 -11.65
N PRO A 78 -13.15 -20.61 -11.42
CA PRO A 78 -14.07 -21.33 -12.33
C PRO A 78 -14.20 -20.72 -13.73
N TYR A 79 -13.85 -19.44 -13.87
CA TYR A 79 -13.96 -18.68 -15.12
C TYR A 79 -12.66 -18.70 -15.95
N LEU A 80 -11.55 -19.14 -15.36
CA LEU A 80 -10.23 -19.12 -15.99
C LEU A 80 -9.82 -20.52 -16.46
N LYS A 81 -9.34 -20.60 -17.70
CA LYS A 81 -8.64 -21.77 -18.26
C LYS A 81 -7.15 -21.73 -17.94
N ILE A 82 -6.60 -20.54 -17.75
CA ILE A 82 -5.20 -20.37 -17.32
C ILE A 82 -5.03 -20.74 -15.83
N SER A 83 -3.84 -21.22 -15.50
CA SER A 83 -3.48 -21.43 -14.10
C SER A 83 -3.19 -20.09 -13.42
N VAL A 84 -3.94 -19.76 -12.38
CA VAL A 84 -3.68 -18.59 -11.51
C VAL A 84 -2.25 -18.62 -10.96
N ALA A 85 -1.70 -19.80 -10.66
CA ALA A 85 -0.34 -19.95 -10.16
C ALA A 85 0.76 -19.54 -11.17
N SER A 86 0.41 -19.38 -12.45
CA SER A 86 1.34 -18.88 -13.47
C SER A 86 1.40 -17.35 -13.55
N LEU A 87 0.47 -16.66 -12.88
CA LEU A 87 0.41 -15.20 -12.87
C LEU A 87 1.47 -14.64 -11.91
N ASN A 88 2.14 -13.59 -12.36
CA ASN A 88 3.01 -12.78 -11.50
C ASN A 88 2.13 -11.77 -10.75
N VAL A 89 1.75 -12.11 -9.52
CA VAL A 89 0.77 -11.36 -8.72
C VAL A 89 1.47 -10.42 -7.75
N ILE A 90 0.99 -9.18 -7.68
CA ILE A 90 1.31 -8.19 -6.65
C ILE A 90 0.03 -7.92 -5.87
N ASP A 91 -0.08 -8.52 -4.68
CA ASP A 91 -1.19 -8.28 -3.76
C ASP A 91 -0.78 -7.22 -2.74
N LEU A 92 -1.39 -6.03 -2.84
CA LEU A 92 -1.05 -4.92 -1.95
C LEU A 92 -1.38 -5.22 -0.49
N MET A 93 -2.39 -6.05 -0.21
CA MET A 93 -2.73 -6.44 1.16
C MET A 93 -1.64 -7.30 1.78
N ASP A 94 -1.09 -8.26 1.02
CA ASP A 94 -0.03 -9.14 1.52
C ASP A 94 1.21 -8.32 1.91
N ASP A 95 1.57 -7.34 1.09
CA ASP A 95 2.72 -6.47 1.38
C ASP A 95 2.44 -5.50 2.53
N VAL A 96 1.22 -4.99 2.65
CA VAL A 96 0.78 -4.21 3.81
C VAL A 96 0.86 -5.04 5.09
N VAL A 97 0.41 -6.30 5.07
CA VAL A 97 0.48 -7.21 6.22
C VAL A 97 1.94 -7.51 6.59
N LYS A 98 2.82 -7.71 5.61
CA LYS A 98 4.26 -7.88 5.87
C LYS A 98 4.88 -6.65 6.54
N GLY A 99 4.46 -5.44 6.12
CA GLY A 99 4.99 -4.18 6.65
C GLY A 99 4.39 -3.77 8.01
N ALA A 100 3.10 -4.01 8.24
CA ALA A 100 2.38 -3.56 9.43
C ALA A 100 2.13 -4.66 10.47
N GLY A 101 2.21 -5.94 10.08
CA GLY A 101 1.90 -7.10 10.93
C GLY A 101 0.41 -7.45 11.01
N PHE A 102 -0.48 -6.67 10.37
CA PHE A 102 -1.92 -6.89 10.37
C PHE A 102 -2.58 -6.32 9.11
N ARG A 103 -3.82 -6.74 8.86
CA ARG A 103 -4.61 -6.29 7.70
C ARG A 103 -5.18 -4.90 7.92
N ILE A 104 -5.11 -4.05 6.90
CA ILE A 104 -5.65 -2.69 6.90
C ILE A 104 -6.50 -2.54 5.64
N SER A 105 -7.67 -1.92 5.73
CA SER A 105 -8.56 -1.79 4.56
C SER A 105 -8.01 -0.85 3.49
N LEU A 106 -8.40 -1.11 2.24
CA LEU A 106 -8.10 -0.22 1.11
C LEU A 106 -8.58 1.20 1.38
N ASP A 107 -9.76 1.37 1.98
CA ASP A 107 -10.33 2.66 2.36
C ASP A 107 -9.41 3.44 3.28
N ASN A 108 -8.93 2.79 4.35
CA ASN A 108 -8.05 3.42 5.32
C ASN A 108 -6.72 3.81 4.65
N LEU A 109 -6.13 2.91 3.86
CA LEU A 109 -4.90 3.20 3.12
C LEU A 109 -5.07 4.32 2.11
N SER A 110 -6.17 4.32 1.36
CA SER A 110 -6.42 5.29 0.29
C SER A 110 -6.74 6.68 0.83
N GLU A 111 -7.58 6.77 1.87
CA GLU A 111 -7.88 8.04 2.53
C GLU A 111 -6.61 8.64 3.12
N ASN A 112 -5.82 7.84 3.83
CA ASN A 112 -4.63 8.34 4.49
C ASN A 112 -3.47 8.53 3.52
N THR A 113 -3.35 7.79 2.43
CA THR A 113 -2.22 7.94 1.50
C THR A 113 -2.50 8.99 0.42
N LEU A 114 -3.70 8.98 -0.15
CA LEU A 114 -4.06 9.75 -1.33
C LEU A 114 -4.95 10.96 -1.00
N GLY A 115 -5.46 11.07 0.24
CA GLY A 115 -6.46 12.08 0.61
C GLY A 115 -7.85 11.80 0.02
N SER A 116 -8.04 10.63 -0.60
CA SER A 116 -9.28 10.23 -1.24
C SER A 116 -10.30 9.78 -0.20
N LYS A 117 -11.30 10.61 0.09
CA LYS A 117 -12.47 10.16 0.86
C LYS A 117 -13.40 9.36 -0.07
N LYS A 118 -13.72 8.11 0.29
CA LYS A 118 -14.82 7.40 -0.38
C LYS A 118 -16.11 8.18 -0.16
N SER A 119 -16.91 8.34 -1.22
CA SER A 119 -18.22 8.99 -1.16
C SER A 119 -19.34 8.03 -0.72
N GLY A 120 -19.01 6.86 -0.15
CA GLY A 120 -19.99 5.87 0.27
C GLY A 120 -19.38 4.87 1.26
N HIS A 121 -20.15 4.54 2.31
CA HIS A 121 -19.83 3.47 3.22
C HIS A 121 -20.34 2.15 2.64
N GLY A 122 -19.46 1.14 2.55
CA GLY A 122 -19.80 -0.29 2.48
C GLY A 122 -21.09 -0.61 1.75
N LEU A 123 -21.18 -0.20 0.48
CA LEU A 123 -22.32 -0.56 -0.35
C LEU A 123 -22.24 -2.06 -0.56
N ASP A 124 -23.29 -2.76 -0.15
CA ASP A 124 -23.39 -4.21 -0.33
C ASP A 124 -23.64 -4.47 -1.82
N ALA A 125 -22.56 -4.71 -2.58
CA ALA A 125 -22.64 -4.98 -4.03
C ALA A 125 -23.54 -6.19 -4.34
N VAL A 126 -23.66 -7.15 -3.43
CA VAL A 126 -24.59 -8.29 -3.54
C VAL A 126 -26.04 -7.80 -3.49
N LYS A 127 -26.36 -6.84 -2.62
CA LYS A 127 -27.70 -6.22 -2.61
C LYS A 127 -28.01 -5.50 -3.93
N TRP A 128 -27.07 -4.73 -4.47
CA TRP A 128 -27.27 -4.09 -5.77
C TRP A 128 -27.44 -5.09 -6.90
N PHE A 129 -26.72 -6.20 -6.86
CA PHE A 129 -26.87 -7.27 -7.83
C PHE A 129 -28.29 -7.85 -7.78
N ARG A 130 -28.81 -8.13 -6.58
CA ARG A 130 -30.20 -8.58 -6.36
C ARG A 130 -31.24 -7.55 -6.85
N GLU A 131 -30.92 -6.26 -6.78
CA GLU A 131 -31.76 -5.17 -7.28
C GLU A 131 -31.57 -4.86 -8.79
N GLY A 132 -30.68 -5.58 -9.49
CA GLY A 132 -30.38 -5.35 -10.92
C GLY A 132 -29.58 -4.07 -11.20
N LYS A 133 -28.97 -3.46 -10.18
CA LYS A 133 -28.22 -2.19 -10.27
C LYS A 133 -26.77 -2.40 -10.72
N ILE A 134 -26.61 -2.98 -11.91
CA ILE A 134 -25.29 -3.38 -12.44
C ILE A 134 -24.37 -2.17 -12.69
N GLU A 135 -24.91 -1.03 -13.11
CA GLU A 135 -24.10 0.16 -13.41
C GLU A 135 -23.48 0.79 -12.14
N GLU A 136 -24.15 0.65 -11.01
CA GLU A 136 -23.70 1.06 -9.69
C GLU A 136 -22.55 0.18 -9.21
N ILE A 137 -22.67 -1.14 -9.42
CA ILE A 137 -21.58 -2.09 -9.15
C ILE A 137 -20.37 -1.77 -10.04
N LYS A 138 -20.56 -1.53 -11.34
CA LYS A 138 -19.48 -1.14 -12.26
C LYS A 138 -18.76 0.12 -11.80
N LYS A 139 -19.49 1.16 -11.41
CA LYS A 139 -18.92 2.41 -10.89
C LYS A 139 -18.13 2.18 -9.61
N TYR A 140 -18.68 1.40 -8.68
CA TYR A 140 -18.04 1.10 -7.40
C TYR A 140 -16.75 0.28 -7.58
N CYS A 141 -16.83 -0.84 -8.31
CA CYS A 141 -15.68 -1.70 -8.59
C CYS A 141 -14.60 -0.95 -9.39
N THR A 142 -14.98 -0.13 -10.38
CA THR A 142 -14.00 0.72 -11.11
C THR A 142 -13.32 1.74 -10.19
N GLN A 143 -14.03 2.27 -9.20
CA GLN A 143 -13.46 3.17 -8.21
C GLN A 143 -12.44 2.44 -7.31
N ASP A 144 -12.71 1.20 -6.91
CA ASP A 144 -11.78 0.40 -6.11
C ASP A 144 -10.53 0.01 -6.91
N VAL A 145 -10.66 -0.30 -8.21
CA VAL A 145 -9.50 -0.45 -9.12
C VAL A 145 -8.69 0.85 -9.22
N LYS A 146 -9.36 2.00 -9.32
CA LYS A 146 -8.68 3.30 -9.38
C LYS A 146 -7.89 3.58 -8.10
N LEU A 147 -8.49 3.37 -6.93
CA LEU A 147 -7.82 3.53 -5.65
C LEU A 147 -6.63 2.58 -5.50
N THR A 148 -6.81 1.31 -5.88
CA THR A 148 -5.75 0.29 -5.87
C THR A 148 -4.58 0.69 -6.77
N ARG A 149 -4.87 1.16 -7.99
CA ARG A 149 -3.84 1.66 -8.93
C ARG A 149 -3.09 2.86 -8.36
N ASP A 150 -3.82 3.84 -7.84
CA ASP A 150 -3.24 5.09 -7.33
C ASP A 150 -2.39 4.83 -6.08
N LEU A 151 -2.84 3.92 -5.20
CA LEU A 151 -2.08 3.47 -4.03
C LEU A 151 -0.80 2.74 -4.46
N TYR A 152 -0.90 1.83 -5.42
CA TYR A 152 0.26 1.12 -5.97
C TYR A 152 1.29 2.09 -6.56
N GLU A 153 0.88 3.06 -7.38
CA GLU A 153 1.81 4.03 -7.96
C GLU A 153 2.44 4.95 -6.90
N PHE A 154 1.67 5.36 -5.88
CA PHE A 154 2.23 6.08 -4.74
C PHE A 154 3.30 5.26 -4.03
N GLY A 155 2.98 4.04 -3.62
CA GLY A 155 3.91 3.18 -2.88
C GLY A 155 5.14 2.79 -3.70
N LYS A 156 4.96 2.57 -5.02
CA LYS A 156 6.04 2.33 -5.97
C LYS A 156 6.99 3.53 -6.09
N GLN A 157 6.46 4.75 -6.08
CA GLN A 157 7.26 5.98 -6.16
C GLN A 157 7.91 6.34 -4.81
N LYS A 158 7.21 6.13 -3.69
CA LYS A 158 7.59 6.64 -2.37
C LYS A 158 8.19 5.60 -1.44
N GLY A 159 8.06 4.31 -1.74
CA GLY A 159 8.54 3.20 -0.92
C GLY A 159 7.75 2.97 0.37
N HIS A 160 6.62 3.66 0.54
CA HIS A 160 5.74 3.52 1.70
C HIS A 160 4.31 3.95 1.35
N VAL A 161 3.37 3.56 2.20
CA VAL A 161 1.97 4.03 2.22
C VAL A 161 1.58 4.39 3.65
N PHE A 162 0.44 5.04 3.84
CA PHE A 162 -0.01 5.47 5.15
C PHE A 162 -1.37 4.89 5.52
N PHE A 163 -1.59 4.71 6.81
CA PHE A 163 -2.89 4.35 7.39
C PHE A 163 -3.12 5.09 8.69
N PHE A 164 -4.38 5.20 9.12
CA PHE A 164 -4.75 5.67 10.45
C PHE A 164 -4.85 4.49 11.42
N SER A 165 -4.03 4.52 12.48
CA SER A 165 -4.09 3.60 13.60
C SER A 165 -5.02 4.14 14.69
N LYS A 166 -6.09 3.41 14.99
CA LYS A 166 -6.96 3.72 16.14
C LYS A 166 -6.24 3.56 17.47
N GLU A 167 -5.37 2.55 17.60
CA GLU A 167 -4.62 2.29 18.83
C GLU A 167 -3.62 3.41 19.14
N LYS A 168 -2.86 3.85 18.13
CA LYS A 168 -1.92 4.98 18.27
C LYS A 168 -2.60 6.34 18.08
N MET A 169 -3.91 6.32 17.85
CA MET A 169 -4.77 7.44 17.51
C MET A 169 -4.27 8.28 16.34
N GLY A 170 -3.37 7.82 15.46
CA GLY A 170 -2.72 8.68 14.47
C GLY A 170 -2.34 7.98 13.17
N LYS A 171 -1.89 8.79 12.22
CA LYS A 171 -1.39 8.33 10.93
C LYS A 171 0.00 7.72 11.07
N MET A 172 0.18 6.52 10.50
CA MET A 172 1.39 5.71 10.56
C MET A 172 1.84 5.35 9.14
N SER A 173 3.15 5.17 8.96
CA SER A 173 3.76 4.75 7.68
C SER A 173 3.99 3.25 7.65
N ILE A 174 3.77 2.63 6.49
CA ILE A 174 4.04 1.22 6.21
C ILE A 174 5.01 1.17 5.04
N PRO A 175 6.22 0.60 5.21
CA PRO A 175 7.13 0.41 4.10
C PRO A 175 6.56 -0.61 3.10
N VAL A 176 6.67 -0.31 1.80
CA VAL A 176 6.26 -1.22 0.72
C VAL A 176 7.33 -1.24 -0.37
N ASN A 177 7.45 -2.35 -1.11
CA ASN A 177 8.45 -2.52 -2.15
C ASN A 177 7.81 -2.88 -3.50
N TRP A 178 7.14 -1.91 -4.11
CA TRP A 178 6.39 -2.09 -5.37
C TRP A 178 7.12 -1.58 -6.62
N GLY A 179 8.31 -0.99 -6.44
CA GLY A 179 9.19 -0.51 -7.52
C GLY A 179 10.31 -1.49 -7.86
N LYS A 180 10.68 -1.55 -9.15
CA LYS A 180 11.87 -2.28 -9.62
C LYS A 180 13.11 -1.42 -9.52
N ALA A 181 13.48 -1.11 -8.29
CA ALA A 181 14.82 -0.71 -7.88
C ALA A 181 14.79 -0.84 -6.36
N TYR A 182 15.92 -1.21 -5.77
CA TYR A 182 16.13 -1.08 -4.34
C TYR A 182 15.85 0.38 -3.95
N THR A 183 14.63 0.68 -3.50
CA THR A 183 14.35 1.90 -2.75
C THR A 183 14.85 1.58 -1.36
N PRO A 184 15.98 2.15 -0.90
CA PRO A 184 16.44 1.90 0.45
C PRO A 184 15.28 2.22 1.40
N THR A 185 14.92 1.26 2.25
CA THR A 185 13.88 1.48 3.26
C THR A 185 14.26 2.71 4.08
N ILE A 186 13.29 3.37 4.73
CA ILE A 186 13.57 4.48 5.63
C ILE A 186 14.71 4.12 6.60
N ARG A 187 14.68 2.88 7.13
CA ARG A 187 15.77 2.33 7.93
C ARG A 187 17.11 2.27 7.20
N ASN A 188 17.16 1.80 5.96
CA ASN A 188 18.43 1.73 5.21
C ASN A 188 19.01 3.13 4.96
N ILE A 189 18.18 4.11 4.62
CA ILE A 189 18.62 5.50 4.43
C ILE A 189 19.10 6.09 5.76
N LEU A 190 18.37 5.88 6.86
CA LEU A 190 18.81 6.30 8.20
C LEU A 190 20.11 5.60 8.62
N SER A 191 20.26 4.31 8.30
CA SER A 191 21.49 3.54 8.55
C SER A 191 22.66 4.09 7.75
N GLU A 192 22.42 4.50 6.50
CA GLU A 192 23.41 5.15 5.67
C GLU A 192 23.79 6.52 6.23
N ALA A 193 22.82 7.35 6.63
CA ALA A 193 23.06 8.64 7.29
C ALA A 193 23.96 8.48 8.51
N PHE A 194 23.63 7.50 9.36
CA PHE A 194 24.37 7.16 10.57
C PHE A 194 25.81 6.73 10.28
N ARG A 195 26.00 5.80 9.34
CA ARG A 195 27.32 5.28 8.96
C ARG A 195 28.20 6.35 8.30
N ARG A 196 27.61 7.17 7.43
CA ARG A 196 28.32 8.23 6.69
C ARG A 196 28.49 9.52 7.49
N ARG A 197 27.89 9.63 8.67
CA ARG A 197 27.91 10.84 9.51
C ARG A 197 27.36 12.06 8.80
N VAL A 198 26.29 11.87 8.03
CA VAL A 198 25.62 12.97 7.34
C VAL A 198 24.26 13.23 7.96
N SER A 199 23.89 14.50 8.12
CA SER A 199 22.59 14.88 8.63
C SER A 199 21.50 14.40 7.66
N ALA A 200 20.32 14.09 8.19
CA ALA A 200 19.17 13.68 7.40
C ALA A 200 17.99 14.61 7.66
N ASN A 201 17.29 14.99 6.59
CA ASN A 201 15.96 15.59 6.69
C ASN A 201 14.95 14.46 6.82
N ILE A 202 14.19 14.44 7.90
CA ILE A 202 13.10 13.49 8.12
C ILE A 202 11.76 14.23 8.21
N ASP A 203 10.72 13.62 7.64
CA ASP A 203 9.33 13.97 7.96
C ASP A 203 8.90 13.07 9.13
N TYR A 204 8.86 13.63 10.35
CA TYR A 204 8.61 12.87 11.57
C TYR A 204 7.32 13.30 12.26
N VAL A 205 6.37 12.36 12.36
CA VAL A 205 5.07 12.59 13.02
C VAL A 205 5.25 12.54 14.53
N ALA A 206 5.41 13.72 15.14
CA ALA A 206 5.57 13.85 16.58
C ALA A 206 4.22 13.69 17.31
N ARG A 207 3.15 14.26 16.76
CA ARG A 207 1.79 14.14 17.27
C ARG A 207 0.87 13.60 16.18
N VAL A 208 -0.13 12.86 16.65
CA VAL A 208 -1.25 12.31 15.89
C VAL A 208 -1.90 13.33 14.93
N SER A 209 -2.03 14.57 15.37
CA SER A 209 -2.72 15.65 14.66
C SER A 209 -1.90 16.26 13.52
N ASP A 210 -0.60 15.95 13.45
CA ASP A 210 0.30 16.63 12.54
C ASP A 210 0.05 16.11 11.11
N SER A 211 -0.25 17.02 10.19
CA SER A 211 -0.44 16.66 8.78
C SER A 211 0.92 16.29 8.14
N PRO A 212 1.00 15.22 7.32
CA PRO A 212 2.22 14.87 6.60
C PRO A 212 2.72 16.02 5.74
N GLY A 213 4.04 16.18 5.64
CA GLY A 213 4.64 17.30 4.90
C GLY A 213 4.40 18.68 5.53
N SER A 214 3.84 18.76 6.73
CA SER A 214 3.77 20.02 7.46
C SER A 214 5.19 20.49 7.82
N PRO A 215 5.48 21.81 7.79
CA PRO A 215 6.78 22.33 8.19
C PRO A 215 7.15 21.94 9.63
N GLU A 216 6.13 21.72 10.46
CA GLU A 216 6.24 21.33 11.86
C GLU A 216 6.55 19.84 12.06
N ASN A 217 6.57 19.00 11.02
CA ASN A 217 7.07 17.62 11.06
C ASN A 217 8.50 17.47 10.52
N ALA A 218 8.97 18.42 9.72
CA ALA A 218 10.33 18.40 9.21
C ALA A 218 11.35 18.49 10.36
N ARG A 219 12.31 17.57 10.39
CA ARG A 219 13.44 17.60 11.32
C ARG A 219 14.72 17.40 10.53
N LEU A 220 15.68 18.31 10.73
CA LEU A 220 17.07 18.01 10.43
C LEU A 220 17.65 17.28 11.66
N VAL A 221 18.19 16.08 11.45
CA VAL A 221 18.70 15.21 12.50
C VAL A 221 20.12 14.72 12.23
N ASP A 222 20.92 14.67 13.28
CA ASP A 222 22.26 14.06 13.29
C ASP A 222 22.19 12.77 14.12
N ILE A 223 22.33 11.60 13.50
CA ILE A 223 22.08 10.31 14.16
C ILE A 223 23.31 9.87 14.97
N HIS A 224 23.14 9.69 16.28
CA HIS A 224 24.24 9.32 17.18
C HIS A 224 24.21 7.84 17.56
N ASN A 225 23.01 7.26 17.63
CA ASN A 225 22.82 5.84 17.87
C ASN A 225 21.63 5.31 17.09
N MET A 226 21.59 4.01 16.81
CA MET A 226 20.47 3.39 16.12
C MET A 226 20.28 1.94 16.56
N THR A 227 19.03 1.59 16.81
CA THR A 227 18.56 0.24 17.12
C THR A 227 17.67 -0.27 16.00
N THR A 228 17.01 -1.41 16.21
CA THR A 228 16.09 -1.98 15.23
C THR A 228 14.86 -1.09 14.97
N ASP A 229 14.34 -0.44 16.02
CA ASP A 229 13.03 0.21 15.97
C ASP A 229 13.10 1.72 16.20
N SER A 230 14.25 2.22 16.66
CA SER A 230 14.45 3.63 17.00
C SER A 230 15.87 4.09 16.76
N PHE A 231 16.06 5.40 16.68
CA PHE A 231 17.37 6.03 16.62
C PHE A 231 17.44 7.22 17.56
N GLU A 232 18.62 7.45 18.11
CA GLU A 232 18.93 8.62 18.92
C GLU A 232 19.65 9.63 18.06
N ALA A 233 19.16 10.86 18.01
CA ALA A 233 19.73 11.91 17.17
C ALA A 233 19.64 13.30 17.81
N TYR A 234 20.62 14.15 17.48
CA TYR A 234 20.50 15.58 17.75
C TYR A 234 19.47 16.18 16.80
N CYS A 235 18.43 16.79 17.37
CA CYS A 235 17.37 17.42 16.61
C CYS A 235 17.60 18.92 16.54
N HIS A 236 17.95 19.43 15.36
CA HIS A 236 18.27 20.85 15.16
C HIS A 236 17.09 21.77 15.47
N LEU A 237 15.86 21.34 15.17
CA LEU A 237 14.65 22.11 15.52
C LEU A 237 14.44 22.21 17.03
N ARG A 238 14.75 21.16 17.79
CA ARG A 238 14.56 21.11 19.25
C ARG A 238 15.81 21.44 20.05
N LYS A 239 16.93 21.69 19.37
CA LYS A 239 18.25 22.01 19.92
C LYS A 239 18.68 21.02 21.00
N GLY A 240 18.54 19.72 20.75
CA GLY A 240 18.95 18.69 21.71
C GLY A 240 18.74 17.25 21.24
N MET A 241 19.33 16.32 21.99
CA MET A 241 19.22 14.87 21.76
C MET A 241 17.79 14.38 21.97
N ARG A 242 17.29 13.55 21.06
CA ARG A 242 15.96 12.94 21.10
C ARG A 242 16.01 11.51 20.58
N ILE A 243 15.08 10.70 21.05
CA ILE A 243 14.82 9.36 20.51
C ILE A 243 13.66 9.47 19.52
N PHE A 244 13.88 8.97 18.31
CA PHE A 244 12.91 8.91 17.23
C PHE A 244 12.56 7.45 16.96
N LYS A 245 11.28 7.15 16.78
CA LYS A 245 10.87 5.82 16.32
C LYS A 245 10.87 5.75 14.81
N ILE A 246 11.43 4.69 14.24
CA ILE A 246 11.57 4.53 12.78
C ILE A 246 10.18 4.44 12.12
N ASP A 247 9.20 3.81 12.77
CA ASP A 247 7.81 3.69 12.30
C ASP A 247 7.04 5.03 12.19
N LYS A 248 7.57 6.10 12.81
CA LYS A 248 7.02 7.46 12.77
C LYS A 248 7.71 8.38 11.77
N VAL A 249 8.77 7.90 11.11
CA VAL A 249 9.41 8.61 10.01
C VAL A 249 8.63 8.29 8.74
N LEU A 250 8.08 9.31 8.10
CA LEU A 250 7.30 9.16 6.86
C LEU A 250 8.22 9.20 5.63
N SER A 251 9.26 10.02 5.66
CA SER A 251 10.27 10.09 4.61
C SER A 251 11.61 10.54 5.19
N VAL A 252 12.69 10.24 4.48
CA VAL A 252 14.05 10.62 4.84
C VAL A 252 14.84 10.97 3.59
N GLU A 253 15.58 12.07 3.66
CA GLU A 253 16.46 12.54 2.60
C GLU A 253 17.83 12.90 3.19
N LEU A 254 18.90 12.34 2.63
CA LEU A 254 20.27 12.62 3.09
C LEU A 254 20.69 14.03 2.68
N THR A 255 21.35 14.74 3.58
CA THR A 255 21.99 16.02 3.26
C THR A 255 23.45 15.82 2.86
N GLN A 256 24.11 16.92 2.47
CA GLN A 256 25.56 16.97 2.27
C GLN A 256 26.31 17.40 3.53
N ASN A 257 25.61 17.70 4.63
CA ASN A 257 26.22 18.22 5.85
C ASN A 257 26.72 17.06 6.71
N SER A 258 28.01 17.08 7.08
CA SER A 258 28.59 16.11 8.00
C SER A 258 28.62 16.61 9.44
N TYR A 259 28.49 15.70 10.41
CA TYR A 259 28.62 16.01 11.85
C TYR A 259 29.59 15.05 12.56
N GLN A 260 30.03 15.44 13.75
CA GLN A 260 30.95 14.65 14.58
C GLN A 260 30.20 14.01 15.76
N LEU A 261 30.59 12.80 16.14
CA LEU A 261 30.09 12.19 17.37
C LEU A 261 30.83 12.68 18.61
N PRO A 262 30.16 12.65 19.78
CA PRO A 262 30.84 12.71 21.07
C PRO A 262 31.92 11.64 21.16
N SER A 263 33.06 11.99 21.74
CA SER A 263 34.27 11.16 21.84
C SER A 263 34.05 9.78 22.49
N GLU A 264 33.04 9.62 23.33
CA GLU A 264 32.71 8.35 24.01
C GLU A 264 32.02 7.30 23.11
N MET A 265 31.46 7.71 21.96
CA MET A 265 30.68 6.83 21.08
C MET A 265 31.46 6.29 19.87
N GLN A 266 32.73 6.69 19.70
CA GLN A 266 33.56 6.25 18.58
C GLN A 266 33.99 4.77 18.67
N SER A 267 33.91 4.17 19.86
CA SER A 267 34.34 2.80 20.16
C SER A 267 33.29 1.71 19.88
N ALA A 268 32.03 2.07 19.59
CA ALA A 268 30.94 1.11 19.35
C ALA A 268 30.69 0.80 17.86
N LEU A 269 31.58 1.25 16.97
CA LEU A 269 31.42 1.19 15.50
C LEU A 269 32.55 0.45 14.77
N LEU A 270 33.34 -0.33 15.51
CA LEU A 270 34.29 -1.31 14.99
C LEU A 270 33.74 -2.72 15.20
#